data_AF-Q5BT15-F1
#
_entry.id   AF-Q5BT15-F1
#
_cell.length_a   1.000
_cell.length_b   1.000
_cell.length_c   1.000
_cell.angle_alpha   90.00
_cell.angle_beta   90.00
_cell.angle_gamma   90.00
#
_symmetry.space_group_name_H-M   'P 1'
#
loop_
_entity.id
_entity.type
_entity.pdbx_description
1 polymer ?
#
loop_
_entity_poly.entity_id
_entity_poly.type
_entity_poly.pdbx_seq_one_letter_code
_entity_poly.pdbx_strand_id
1 'polypeptide(L)' 'MWETETSIKVAGEMKRYNLEILGISEINWLQAGQQRLASGEVPLYTGHEDENVSHKEWH' A
#
# COMPACT_ATOMS: atom_id res chain seq x y z
N MET A 1 17.65 25.11 23.98
CA MET A 1 18.43 23.91 24.37
C MET A 1 17.53 22.70 24.64
N TRP A 2 16.35 22.82 25.25
CA TRP A 2 15.44 21.67 25.49
C TRP A 2 14.64 21.20 24.24
N GLU A 3 14.26 22.11 23.33
CA GLU A 3 13.50 21.77 22.11
C GLU A 3 14.34 20.98 21.10
N THR A 4 15.64 21.27 21.05
CA THR A 4 16.58 20.62 20.14
C THR A 4 16.83 19.17 20.55
N GLU A 5 16.98 18.91 21.85
CA GLU A 5 17.13 17.56 22.41
C GLU A 5 15.84 16.72 22.25
N THR A 6 14.68 17.36 22.38
CA THR A 6 13.38 16.72 22.15
C THR A 6 13.20 16.34 20.67
N SER A 7 13.58 17.22 19.75
CA SER A 7 13.48 16.97 18.30
C SER A 7 14.37 15.82 17.83
N ILE A 8 15.60 15.74 18.35
CA ILE A 8 16.53 14.63 18.02
C ILE A 8 15.99 13.29 18.52
N LYS A 9 15.40 13.27 19.72
CA LYS A 9 14.80 12.06 20.30
C LYS A 9 13.61 11.57 19.46
N VAL A 10 12.72 12.48 19.06
CA VAL A 10 11.58 12.16 18.19
C VAL A 10 12.03 11.64 16.82
N ALA A 11 13.04 12.27 16.20
CA ALA A 11 13.59 11.81 14.92
C ALA A 11 14.21 10.40 15.03
N GLY A 12 14.91 10.10 16.13
CA GLY A 12 15.44 8.76 16.41
C GLY A 12 14.35 7.70 16.56
N GLU A 13 13.26 8.02 17.26
CA GLU A 13 12.11 7.11 17.42
C GLU A 13 11.37 6.90 16.09
N MET A 14 11.18 7.95 15.29
CA MET A 14 10.60 7.86 13.95
C MET A 14 11.40 6.93 13.04
N LYS A 15 12.73 7.01 13.10
CA LYS A 15 13.61 6.08 12.38
C LYS A 15 13.55 4.67 12.93
N ARG A 16 13.50 4.49 14.27
CA ARG A 16 13.44 3.17 14.91
C ARG A 16 12.16 2.41 14.58
N TYR A 17 11.04 3.13 14.48
CA TYR A 17 9.75 2.56 14.09
C TYR A 17 9.49 2.63 12.58
N ASN A 18 10.49 3.01 11.77
CA ASN A 18 10.36 3.18 10.33
C ASN A 18 9.14 4.02 9.91
N LEU A 19 8.74 5.01 10.73
CA LEU A 19 7.60 5.88 10.44
C LEU A 19 7.84 6.75 9.20
N GLU A 20 9.10 7.03 8.88
CA GLU A 20 9.51 7.66 7.61
C GLU A 20 9.11 6.80 6.40
N ILE A 21 9.28 5.48 6.49
CA ILE A 21 8.85 4.53 5.44
C ILE A 21 7.33 4.51 5.34
N LEU A 22 6.63 4.53 6.47
CA LEU A 22 5.16 4.57 6.48
C LEU A 22 4.64 5.82 5.75
N GLY A 23 5.21 7.00 6.02
CA GLY A 23 4.85 8.23 5.33
C GLY A 23 5.14 8.18 3.82
N ILE A 24 6.28 7.62 3.41
CA ILE A 24 6.62 7.43 1.99
C ILE A 24 5.67 6.43 1.33
N SER A 25 5.34 5.32 2.00
CA SER A 25 4.40 4.32 1.51
C SER A 25 2.98 4.88 1.38
N GLU A 26 2.56 5.75 2.30
CA GLU A 26 1.26 6.42 2.26
C GLU A 26 1.20 7.42 1.09
N ILE A 27 2.24 8.23 0.89
CA ILE A 27 2.35 9.15 -0.26
C ILE A 27 2.36 8.35 -1.57
N ASN A 28 3.12 7.26 -1.64
CA ASN A 28 3.19 6.41 -2.82
C ASN A 28 1.84 5.75 -3.13
N TRP A 29 1.09 5.30 -2.11
CA TRP A 29 -0.25 4.75 -2.31
C TRP A 29 -1.22 5.84 -2.78
N LEU A 30 -1.23 7.01 -2.16
CA LEU A 30 -2.08 8.12 -2.58
C LEU A 30 -1.77 8.55 -4.02
N GLN A 31 -0.49 8.67 -4.38
CA GLN A 31 -0.06 9.00 -5.74
C GLN A 31 -0.42 7.90 -6.75
N ALA A 32 -0.20 6.63 -6.40
CA ALA A 32 -0.62 5.51 -7.25
C ALA A 32 -2.15 5.47 -7.42
N GLY A 33 -2.91 5.79 -6.37
CA GLY A 33 -4.36 5.90 -6.39
C GLY A 33 -4.84 7.05 -7.29
N GLN A 34 -4.23 8.22 -7.19
CA GLN A 34 -4.50 9.37 -8.06
C GLN A 34 -4.13 9.08 -9.51
N GLN A 35 -2.98 8.46 -9.75
CA GLN A 35 -2.55 8.05 -11.08
C GLN A 35 -3.53 7.03 -11.68
N ARG A 36 -4.01 6.06 -10.90
CA ARG A 36 -5.01 5.08 -11.32
C ARG A 36 -6.36 5.72 -11.64
N LEU A 37 -6.78 6.71 -10.85
CA LEU A 37 -8.00 7.49 -11.11
C LEU A 37 -7.87 8.33 -12.39
N ALA A 38 -6.69 8.89 -12.65
CA ALA A 38 -6.41 9.68 -13.85
C ALA A 38 -6.21 8.81 -15.10
N SER A 39 -5.64 7.61 -14.97
CA SER A 39 -5.45 6.68 -16.09
C SER A 39 -6.74 5.95 -16.47
N GLY A 40 -7.74 5.91 -15.58
CA GLY A 40 -8.99 5.17 -15.81
C GLY A 40 -8.77 3.65 -15.86
N GLU A 41 -7.58 3.17 -15.49
CA GLU A 41 -7.26 1.76 -15.41
C GLU A 41 -8.01 1.17 -14.22
N VAL A 42 -9.19 0.64 -14.50
CA VAL A 42 -9.87 -0.29 -13.60
C VAL A 42 -8.91 -1.45 -13.39
N PRO A 43 -8.42 -1.74 -12.17
CA PRO A 43 -7.70 -2.97 -11.95
C PRO A 43 -8.69 -4.06 -12.31
N LEU A 44 -8.40 -4.82 -13.37
CA LEU A 44 -9.09 -6.05 -13.63
C LEU A 44 -8.95 -6.87 -12.35
N TYR A 45 -10.01 -6.93 -11.55
CA TYR A 45 -10.22 -8.11 -10.74
C TYR A 45 -10.50 -9.20 -11.76
N THR A 46 -9.45 -9.74 -12.37
CA THR A 46 -9.52 -11.05 -13.02
C THR A 46 -9.73 -12.02 -11.87
N GLY A 47 -10.96 -12.06 -11.37
CA GLY A 47 -11.55 -13.30 -10.93
C GLY A 47 -11.38 -14.22 -12.11
N HIS A 48 -10.35 -15.04 -12.04
CA HIS A 48 -10.25 -16.22 -12.87
C HIS A 48 -11.49 -17.04 -12.54
N GLU A 49 -12.57 -16.81 -13.27
CA GLU A 49 -13.47 -17.89 -13.62
C GLU A 49 -12.60 -18.80 -14.48
N ASP A 50 -11.89 -19.70 -13.78
CA ASP A 50 -11.36 -20.92 -14.36
C ASP A 50 -12.57 -21.67 -14.91
N GLU A 51 -12.94 -21.32 -16.14
CA GLU A 51 -13.92 -21.99 -16.99
C GLU A 51 -13.38 -23.36 -17.41
N ASN A 52 -12.63 -24.07 -16.54
CA ASN A 52 -12.07 -25.38 -16.88
C ASN A 52 -11.72 -26.32 -15.71
N VAL A 53 -12.29 -26.16 -14.52
CA VAL A 53 -12.37 -27.28 -13.56
C VAL A 53 -13.73 -27.96 -13.66
N SER A 54 -13.83 -28.78 -14.72
CA SER A 54 -14.64 -29.98 -14.85
C SER A 54 -15.11 -30.55 -13.50
N HIS A 55 -16.23 -30.04 -12.97
CA HIS A 55 -16.93 -30.71 -11.89
C HIS A 55 -17.77 -31.81 -12.51
N LYS A 56 -17.11 -32.97 -12.63
CA LYS A 56 -17.69 -34.25 -13.00
C LYS A 56 -19.07 -34.42 -12.37
N GLU A 57 -20.09 -34.52 -13.23
CA GLU A 57 -21.39 -35.05 -12.87
C GLU A 57 -21.19 -36.46 -12.29
N TRP A 58 -21.52 -36.62 -11.02
CA TRP A 58 -21.67 -37.94 -10.40
C TRP A 58 -23.08 -38.46 -10.71
N HIS A 59 -23.13 -39.50 -11.55
CA HIS A 59 -24.28 -40.40 -11.70
C HIS A 59 -23.94 -41.75 -11.06
#